data_AF-A0AA92DTQ0-F1
#
_entry.id   AF-A0AA92DTQ0-F1
#
_cell.length_a   1.000
_cell.length_b   1.000
_cell.length_c   1.000
_cell.angle_alpha   90.00
_cell.angle_beta   90.00
_cell.angle_gamma   90.00
#
_symmetry.space_group_name_H-M   'P 1'
#
loop_
_entity.id
_entity.type
_entity.pdbx_description
1 polymer ?
#
loop_
_entity_poly.entity_id
_entity_poly.type
_entity_poly.pdbx_seq_one_letter_code
_entity_poly.pdbx_strand_id
1 'polypeptide(L)'
;MNAKHDDKGDSQAHRAEAPNSETNPKTAHVGGADHSNREKDPDDWTTGDEPMTGAQASYLKTLSEEAGEGFDGDLTKAEASKRIDALQDKTGRGA
;
A
#
# COMPACT_ATOMS: atom_id res chain seq x y z
N MET A 1 53.07 13.97 39.11
CA MET A 1 53.70 12.63 39.01
C MET A 1 52.70 11.62 39.54
N ASN A 2 52.30 10.66 38.69
CA ASN A 2 51.71 9.33 38.96
C ASN A 2 51.15 8.85 37.60
N ALA A 3 51.97 8.24 36.73
CA ALA A 3 52.14 6.77 36.63
C ALA A 3 50.80 6.10 36.31
N LYS A 4 50.41 5.93 35.03
CA LYS A 4 50.79 4.84 34.11
C LYS A 4 50.80 3.46 34.78
N HIS A 5 49.82 2.63 34.44
CA HIS A 5 50.01 1.19 34.26
C HIS A 5 49.07 0.70 33.15
N ASP A 6 49.73 0.27 32.09
CA ASP A 6 49.22 -0.43 30.92
C ASP A 6 48.83 -1.89 31.23
N ASP A 7 48.09 -2.46 30.27
CA ASP A 7 48.17 -3.84 29.76
C ASP A 7 47.38 -5.00 30.42
N LYS A 8 46.22 -5.26 29.79
CA LYS A 8 45.72 -6.51 29.16
C LYS A 8 45.59 -7.85 29.91
N GLY A 9 44.40 -8.44 29.66
CA GLY A 9 44.12 -9.87 29.49
C GLY A 9 43.78 -10.62 30.79
N ASP A 10 42.73 -11.42 30.93
CA ASP A 10 41.86 -12.10 29.97
C ASP A 10 40.64 -12.66 30.74
N SER A 11 39.61 -13.09 30.01
CA SER A 11 38.60 -14.08 30.43
C SER A 11 37.48 -13.67 31.39
N GLN A 12 36.34 -13.27 30.82
CA GLN A 12 35.09 -13.98 31.11
C GLN A 12 34.19 -14.04 29.87
N ALA A 13 33.98 -15.25 29.36
CA ALA A 13 33.06 -15.52 28.28
C ALA A 13 31.61 -15.38 28.77
N HIS A 14 30.84 -14.48 28.16
CA HIS A 14 29.38 -14.42 28.30
C HIS A 14 28.76 -14.70 26.93
N ARG A 15 28.42 -15.96 26.72
CA ARG A 15 27.60 -16.40 25.60
C ARG A 15 26.12 -16.15 25.97
N ALA A 16 25.36 -15.72 24.97
CA ALA A 16 23.88 -15.74 24.83
C ALA A 16 23.10 -14.41 25.06
N GLU A 17 22.74 -13.82 23.91
CA GLU A 17 21.41 -13.35 23.49
C GLU A 17 20.60 -12.40 24.40
N ALA A 18 20.36 -11.20 23.88
CA ALA A 18 19.49 -10.18 24.45
C ALA A 18 18.02 -10.41 24.06
N PRO A 19 17.07 -10.43 25.01
CA PRO A 19 15.67 -10.18 24.72
C PRO A 19 15.32 -8.71 25.02
N ASN A 20 14.96 -7.96 23.96
CA ASN A 20 14.34 -6.64 24.09
C ASN A 20 12.87 -6.81 24.55
N SER A 21 12.45 -6.08 25.56
CA SER A 21 11.05 -6.04 26.04
C SER A 21 10.73 -4.64 26.54
N GLU A 22 10.32 -3.78 25.62
CA GLU A 22 9.80 -2.44 25.93
C GLU A 22 8.28 -2.50 26.14
N THR A 23 7.88 -2.12 27.35
CA THR A 23 6.51 -1.99 27.82
C THR A 23 5.86 -0.72 27.27
N ASN A 24 4.64 -0.82 26.72
CA ASN A 24 3.76 0.33 26.47
C ASN A 24 2.36 0.09 27.09
N PRO A 25 1.96 0.83 28.14
CA PRO A 25 0.62 0.75 28.70
C PRO A 25 -0.24 1.94 28.23
N LYS A 26 -1.25 1.70 27.38
CA LYS A 26 -2.32 2.69 27.15
C LYS A 26 -3.66 2.02 26.88
N THR A 27 -4.57 2.27 27.83
CA THR A 27 -6.04 2.26 27.69
C THR A 27 -6.76 0.94 27.97
N ALA A 28 -7.13 0.79 29.24
CA ALA A 28 -8.37 0.12 29.60
C ALA A 28 -9.56 0.87 28.96
N HIS A 29 -10.32 0.18 28.11
CA HIS A 29 -11.74 0.45 27.91
C HIS A 29 -12.45 -0.89 27.68
N VAL A 30 -13.10 -1.38 28.73
CA VAL A 30 -14.13 -2.42 28.65
C VAL A 30 -15.36 -1.75 28.05
N GLY A 31 -15.90 -2.28 26.95
CA GLY A 31 -17.20 -1.83 26.44
C GLY A 31 -17.54 -2.27 25.02
N GLY A 32 -18.05 -3.51 24.90
CA GLY A 32 -19.25 -3.78 24.10
C GLY A 32 -19.14 -3.95 22.59
N ALA A 33 -19.80 -5.02 22.15
CA ALA A 33 -20.46 -5.21 20.85
C ALA A 33 -19.56 -5.48 19.63
N ASP A 34 -19.60 -6.75 19.22
CA ASP A 34 -19.96 -7.12 17.85
C ASP A 34 -19.51 -6.18 16.74
N HIS A 35 -18.26 -6.32 16.33
CA HIS A 35 -17.91 -6.09 14.94
C HIS A 35 -17.49 -7.44 14.40
N SER A 36 -18.49 -8.32 14.25
CA SER A 36 -18.39 -9.46 13.36
C SER A 36 -17.71 -8.97 12.08
N ASN A 37 -16.75 -9.76 11.58
CA ASN A 37 -16.40 -9.79 10.17
C ASN A 37 -17.71 -10.05 9.40
N ARG A 38 -18.51 -8.99 9.23
CA ARG A 38 -19.68 -9.00 8.38
C ARG A 38 -19.06 -9.08 7.01
N GLU A 39 -19.06 -10.29 6.46
CA GLU A 39 -18.85 -10.59 5.06
C GLU A 39 -19.45 -9.42 4.28
N LYS A 40 -18.57 -8.49 3.89
CA LYS A 40 -18.94 -7.38 3.05
C LYS A 40 -19.28 -8.05 1.74
N ASP A 41 -20.54 -7.99 1.38
CA ASP A 41 -21.02 -8.47 0.09
C ASP A 41 -20.09 -7.88 -0.97
N PRO A 42 -19.44 -8.68 -1.82
CA PRO A 42 -18.60 -8.18 -2.91
C PRO A 42 -19.42 -7.48 -4.00
N ASP A 43 -20.64 -7.04 -3.72
CA ASP A 43 -21.38 -6.03 -4.49
C ASP A 43 -21.50 -4.69 -3.73
N ASP A 44 -21.20 -4.65 -2.42
CA ASP A 44 -21.15 -3.46 -1.55
C ASP A 44 -19.78 -2.74 -1.63
N TRP A 45 -18.76 -3.37 -2.24
CA TRP A 45 -17.52 -2.69 -2.63
C TRP A 45 -17.77 -1.89 -3.92
N THR A 46 -18.25 -0.67 -3.76
CA THR A 46 -18.54 0.32 -4.83
C THR A 46 -17.29 0.81 -5.57
N THR A 47 -16.20 0.03 -5.65
CA THR A 47 -14.92 0.47 -6.22
C THR A 47 -14.95 0.73 -7.73
N GLY A 48 -16.08 0.42 -8.38
CA GLY A 48 -16.32 0.68 -9.79
C GLY A 48 -16.93 2.05 -10.10
N ASP A 49 -17.77 2.60 -9.21
CA ASP A 49 -18.46 3.89 -9.41
C ASP A 49 -17.70 5.09 -8.86
N GLU A 50 -16.54 4.86 -8.22
CA GLU A 50 -15.63 5.92 -7.83
C GLU A 50 -15.13 6.69 -9.07
N PRO A 51 -14.85 7.99 -8.99
CA PRO A 51 -14.19 8.70 -10.08
C PRO A 51 -12.87 8.01 -10.43
N MET A 52 -12.49 8.04 -11.71
CA MET A 52 -11.23 7.42 -12.12
C MET A 52 -10.05 7.98 -11.34
N THR A 53 -9.07 7.12 -11.06
CA THR A 53 -7.84 7.58 -10.40
C THR A 53 -7.00 8.43 -11.35
N GLY A 54 -6.19 9.36 -10.82
CA GLY A 54 -5.30 10.19 -11.65
C GLY A 54 -4.32 9.37 -12.52
N ALA A 55 -3.95 8.17 -12.07
CA ALA A 55 -3.14 7.22 -12.85
C ALA A 55 -3.91 6.68 -14.06
N GLN A 56 -5.17 6.26 -13.86
CA GLN A 56 -6.05 5.84 -14.95
C GLN A 56 -6.30 6.99 -15.92
N ALA A 57 -6.58 8.21 -15.43
CA ALA A 57 -6.81 9.38 -16.27
C ALA A 57 -5.61 9.71 -17.17
N SER A 58 -4.40 9.71 -16.59
CA SER A 58 -3.17 9.99 -17.33
C SER A 58 -2.93 8.94 -18.42
N TYR A 59 -3.16 7.67 -18.10
CA TYR A 59 -2.97 6.58 -19.05
C TYR A 59 -4.01 6.57 -20.16
N LEU A 60 -5.28 6.75 -19.79
CA LEU A 60 -6.40 6.87 -20.70
C LEU A 60 -6.20 8.03 -21.68
N LYS A 61 -5.68 9.17 -21.20
CA LYS A 61 -5.39 10.33 -22.06
C LYS A 61 -4.36 10.01 -23.14
N THR A 62 -3.23 9.40 -22.79
CA THR A 62 -2.21 9.00 -23.77
C THR A 62 -2.77 8.04 -24.81
N LEU A 63 -3.52 7.02 -24.36
CA LEU A 63 -4.14 6.06 -25.26
C LEU A 63 -5.19 6.71 -26.18
N SER A 64 -5.95 7.67 -25.66
CA SER A 64 -6.93 8.42 -26.46
C SER A 64 -6.25 9.26 -27.53
N GLU A 65 -5.18 9.98 -27.19
CA GLU A 65 -4.40 10.79 -28.14
C GLU A 65 -3.80 9.96 -29.27
N GLU A 66 -3.27 8.77 -28.95
CA GLU A 66 -2.67 7.88 -29.95
C GLU A 66 -3.69 7.14 -30.81
N ALA A 67 -4.83 6.76 -30.22
CA ALA A 67 -5.95 6.16 -30.96
C ALA A 67 -6.74 7.20 -31.77
N GLY A 68 -6.46 8.51 -31.60
CA GLY A 68 -7.24 9.60 -32.18
C GLY A 68 -8.68 9.68 -31.64
N GLU A 69 -8.90 9.25 -30.41
CA GLU A 69 -10.19 9.17 -29.73
C GLU A 69 -10.37 10.30 -28.70
N GLY A 70 -11.62 10.60 -28.33
CA GLY A 70 -11.93 11.59 -27.30
C GLY A 70 -11.58 11.08 -25.89
N PHE A 71 -11.01 11.96 -25.07
CA PHE A 71 -10.72 11.70 -23.66
C PHE A 71 -11.90 12.09 -22.76
N ASP A 72 -12.49 11.05 -22.14
CA ASP A 72 -13.46 11.07 -21.04
C ASP A 72 -12.82 11.36 -19.66
N GLY A 73 -12.91 12.55 -19.06
CA GLY A 73 -12.34 12.84 -17.73
C GLY A 73 -13.26 12.55 -16.54
N ASP A 74 -14.56 12.42 -16.80
CA ASP A 74 -15.61 12.24 -15.79
C ASP A 74 -15.99 10.75 -15.63
N LEU A 75 -15.31 9.85 -16.33
CA LEU A 75 -15.55 8.42 -16.22
C LEU A 75 -15.23 7.90 -14.81
N THR A 76 -15.98 6.90 -14.39
CA THR A 76 -15.69 6.17 -13.17
C THR A 76 -14.45 5.30 -13.37
N LYS A 77 -13.87 4.80 -12.27
CA LYS A 77 -12.73 3.89 -12.27
C LYS A 77 -13.00 2.64 -13.10
N ALA A 78 -14.20 2.07 -13.02
CA ALA A 78 -14.58 0.91 -13.83
C ALA A 78 -14.65 1.28 -15.32
N GLU A 79 -15.32 2.39 -15.66
CA GLU A 79 -15.46 2.83 -17.04
C GLU A 79 -14.12 3.23 -17.67
N ALA A 80 -13.26 3.92 -16.91
CA ALA A 80 -11.90 4.24 -17.33
C ALA A 80 -11.09 2.96 -17.60
N SER A 81 -11.20 1.92 -16.75
CA SER A 81 -10.52 0.64 -16.99
C SER A 81 -10.98 -0.01 -18.31
N LYS A 82 -12.29 -0.12 -18.54
CA LYS A 82 -12.83 -0.68 -19.78
C LYS A 82 -12.38 0.11 -21.01
N ARG A 83 -12.35 1.44 -20.90
CA ARG A 83 -11.93 2.32 -21.99
C ARG A 83 -10.44 2.19 -22.27
N ILE A 84 -9.61 2.06 -21.23
CA ILE A 84 -8.18 1.76 -21.35
C ILE A 84 -7.98 0.46 -22.12
N ASP A 85 -8.65 -0.63 -21.73
CA ASP A 85 -8.51 -1.94 -22.39
C ASP A 85 -8.88 -1.85 -23.88
N ALA A 86 -10.03 -1.23 -24.19
CA ALA A 86 -10.48 -1.04 -25.57
C ALA A 86 -9.49 -0.22 -26.42
N LEU A 87 -8.85 0.80 -25.83
CA LEU A 87 -7.86 1.62 -26.53
C LEU A 87 -6.51 0.92 -26.63
N GLN A 88 -6.11 0.11 -25.65
CA GLN A 88 -4.91 -0.72 -25.74
C GLN A 88 -5.02 -1.72 -26.89
N ASP A 89 -6.18 -2.36 -27.05
CA ASP A 89 -6.44 -3.28 -28.18
C ASP A 89 -6.39 -2.52 -29.51
N LYS A 90 -7.00 -1.33 -29.58
CA LYS A 90 -7.01 -0.49 -30.79
C LYS A 90 -5.63 0.05 -31.17
N THR A 91 -4.79 0.37 -30.18
CA THR A 91 -3.42 0.87 -30.38
C THR A 91 -2.39 -0.24 -30.55
N GLY A 92 -2.80 -1.52 -30.46
CA GLY A 92 -1.92 -2.66 -30.64
C GLY A 92 -0.98 -2.93 -29.45
N ARG A 93 -1.39 -2.57 -28.23
CA ARG A 93 -0.64 -2.76 -26.98
C ARG A 93 -1.18 -3.87 -26.08
N GLY A 94 -2.41 -4.32 -26.29
CA GLY A 94 -2.97 -5.50 -25.62
C GLY A 94 -2.37 -6.76 -26.22
N ALA A 95 -1.38 -7.35 -25.55
CA ALA A 95 -0.73 -8.61 -25.95
C ALA A 95 -0.56 -9.51 -24.72
#